data_AF-A0A7S1GLW9-F1
#
_entry.id   AF-A0A7S1GLW9-F1
#
_cell.length_a   1.000
_cell.length_b   1.000
_cell.length_c   1.000
_cell.angle_alpha   90.00
_cell.angle_beta   90.00
_cell.angle_gamma   90.00
#
_symmetry.space_group_name_H-M   'P 1'
#
loop_
_entity.id
_entity.type
_entity.pdbx_description
1 polymer ?
#
loop_
_entity_poly.entity_id
_entity_poly.type
_entity_poly.pdbx_seq_one_letter_code
_entity_poly.pdbx_strand_id
1 'polypeptide(L)'
;FCPPILTKLILDREPQRTLEWADTVSKRFDFTRVIPCHLNNNIRTNPKEFREAFDCLRSTPDNIIPQRPLAEDLALLQEASDILTKLGVVGVSQVCDGEPAREEGRFAS
;
A
#
# COMPACT_ATOMS: atom_id res chain seq x y z
N PHE A 1 5.75 -0.24 -9.84
CA PHE A 1 6.36 -0.78 -8.61
C PHE A 1 6.30 0.29 -7.53
N CYS A 2 5.42 0.13 -6.54
CA CYS A 2 5.41 0.97 -5.35
C CYS A 2 6.39 0.35 -4.33
N PRO A 3 7.33 1.11 -3.73
CA PRO A 3 8.27 0.56 -2.77
C PRO A 3 7.58 -0.20 -1.63
N PRO A 4 8.07 -1.41 -1.26
CA PRO A 4 7.48 -2.26 -0.22
C PRO A 4 7.21 -1.55 1.11
N ILE A 5 8.08 -0.60 1.47
CA ILE A 5 7.94 0.19 2.69
C ILE A 5 6.69 1.07 2.67
N LEU A 6 6.33 1.66 1.52
CA LEU A 6 5.15 2.50 1.41
C LEU A 6 3.88 1.66 1.54
N THR A 7 3.85 0.50 0.88
CA THR A 7 2.68 -0.38 0.89
C THR A 7 2.49 -1.12 2.22
N LYS A 8 3.53 -1.25 3.05
CA LYS A 8 3.50 -2.05 4.29
C LYS A 8 3.57 -1.25 5.59
N LEU A 9 4.25 -0.11 5.58
CA LEU A 9 4.47 0.68 6.79
C LEU A 9 3.71 2.02 6.80
N ILE A 10 3.08 2.41 5.69
CA ILE A 10 2.48 3.74 5.58
C ILE A 10 1.05 3.67 5.02
N LEU A 11 0.89 3.24 3.77
CA LEU A 11 -0.36 3.38 3.04
C LEU A 11 -1.43 2.35 3.43
N ASP A 12 -1.03 1.21 4.01
CA ASP A 12 -1.93 0.15 4.46
C ASP A 12 -2.70 0.47 5.75
N ARG A 13 -2.35 1.54 6.46
CA ARG A 13 -3.00 1.97 7.70
C ARG A 13 -4.28 2.74 7.46
N GLU A 14 -4.36 3.48 6.36
CA GLU A 14 -5.53 4.24 5.92
C GLU A 14 -5.74 4.04 4.41
N PRO A 15 -5.98 2.80 3.94
CA PRO A 15 -6.00 2.49 2.52
C PRO A 15 -7.14 3.23 1.80
N GLN A 16 -8.31 3.33 2.42
CA GLN A 16 -9.46 4.02 1.84
C GLN A 16 -9.16 5.51 1.59
N ARG A 17 -8.60 6.20 2.57
CA ARG A 17 -8.22 7.62 2.45
C ARG A 17 -7.14 7.83 1.39
N THR A 18 -6.19 6.91 1.29
CA THR A 18 -5.16 6.93 0.25
C THR A 18 -5.77 6.78 -1.14
N LEU A 19 -6.69 5.82 -1.31
CA LEU A 19 -7.36 5.57 -2.58
C LEU A 19 -8.26 6.75 -2.98
N GLU A 20 -8.96 7.37 -2.04
CA GLU A 20 -9.77 8.58 -2.28
C GLU A 20 -8.91 9.77 -2.72
N TRP A 21 -7.73 9.93 -2.11
CA TRP A 21 -6.78 10.94 -2.54
C TRP A 21 -6.28 10.67 -3.97
N ALA A 22 -5.92 9.43 -4.28
CA ALA A 22 -5.46 9.05 -5.63
C ALA A 22 -6.56 9.30 -6.67
N ASP A 23 -7.81 8.93 -6.36
CA ASP A 23 -8.98 9.22 -7.19
C ASP A 23 -9.19 10.73 -7.39
N THR A 24 -9.01 11.53 -6.34
CA THR A 24 -9.15 12.99 -6.41
C THR A 24 -8.12 13.61 -7.35
N VAL A 25 -6.87 13.18 -7.25
CA VAL A 25 -5.79 13.63 -8.15
C VAL A 25 -6.10 13.23 -9.60
N SER A 26 -6.46 11.97 -9.85
CA SER A 26 -6.77 11.48 -11.19
C SER A 26 -8.00 12.12 -11.83
N LYS A 27 -9.01 12.49 -11.04
CA LYS A 27 -10.22 13.17 -11.56
C LYS A 27 -10.00 14.66 -11.83
N ARG A 28 -9.11 15.30 -11.06
CA ARG A 28 -8.90 16.75 -11.13
C ARG A 28 -7.95 17.18 -12.24
N PHE A 29 -7.03 16.32 -12.64
CA PHE A 29 -5.95 16.66 -13.56
C PHE A 29 -5.86 15.66 -14.70
N ASP A 30 -5.84 16.17 -15.94
CA ASP A 30 -5.51 15.39 -17.13
C ASP A 30 -4.00 15.48 -17.42
N PHE A 31 -3.20 14.74 -16.64
CA PHE A 31 -1.74 14.79 -16.73
C PHE A 31 -1.16 13.67 -17.61
N THR A 32 0.03 13.91 -18.14
CA THR A 32 0.80 12.91 -18.89
C THR A 32 2.14 12.57 -18.23
N ARG A 33 2.44 13.22 -17.10
CA ARG A 33 3.66 13.04 -16.30
C ARG A 33 3.40 13.31 -14.82
N VAL A 34 4.15 12.61 -13.96
CA VAL A 34 4.27 12.88 -12.52
C VAL A 34 5.73 13.19 -12.20
N ILE A 35 5.96 14.30 -11.49
CA ILE A 35 7.28 14.76 -11.05
C ILE A 35 7.28 14.80 -9.51
N PRO A 36 7.79 13.77 -8.83
CA PRO A 36 7.87 13.74 -7.37
C PRO A 36 9.00 14.64 -6.86
N CYS A 37 8.90 15.04 -5.59
CA CYS A 37 9.90 15.89 -4.93
C CYS A 37 11.18 15.14 -4.51
N HIS A 38 11.20 13.81 -4.67
CA HIS A 38 12.31 12.93 -4.28
C HIS A 38 12.63 11.95 -5.40
N LEU A 39 13.91 11.56 -5.48
CA LEU A 39 14.50 10.74 -6.54
C LEU A 39 14.56 11.46 -7.91
N ASN A 40 15.41 10.99 -8.82
CA ASN A 40 15.55 11.53 -10.18
C ASN A 40 14.52 10.89 -11.12
N ASN A 41 13.25 11.28 -11.05
CA ASN A 41 12.20 10.58 -11.78
C ASN A 41 11.15 11.52 -12.42
N ASN A 42 11.30 11.74 -13.72
CA ASN A 42 10.26 12.28 -14.59
C ASN A 42 9.39 11.12 -15.13
N ILE A 43 8.35 10.73 -14.37
CA ILE A 43 7.55 9.54 -14.67
C ILE A 43 6.51 9.90 -15.73
N ARG A 44 6.61 9.28 -16.92
CA ARG A 44 5.57 9.39 -17.94
C ARG A 44 4.43 8.43 -17.58
N THR A 45 3.26 8.98 -17.27
CA THR A 45 2.07 8.20 -16.91
C THR A 45 0.81 9.05 -17.03
N ASN A 46 -0.34 8.41 -17.16
CA ASN A 46 -1.66 9.06 -17.22
C ASN A 46 -2.47 8.85 -15.93
N PRO A 47 -3.64 9.51 -15.77
CA PRO A 47 -4.45 9.39 -14.54
C PRO A 47 -4.93 7.98 -14.21
N LYS A 48 -5.16 7.14 -15.23
CA LYS A 48 -5.59 5.74 -15.06
C LYS A 48 -4.45 4.92 -14.47
N GLU A 49 -3.29 4.96 -15.10
CA GLU A 49 -2.08 4.24 -14.68
C GLU A 49 -1.60 4.71 -13.29
N PHE A 50 -1.67 6.01 -13.02
CA PHE A 50 -1.35 6.55 -11.70
C PHE A 50 -2.22 5.92 -10.60
N ARG A 51 -3.54 5.83 -10.84
CA ARG A 51 -4.46 5.21 -9.88
C ARG A 51 -4.20 3.72 -9.71
N GLU A 52 -3.93 3.01 -10.80
CA GLU A 52 -3.64 1.57 -10.80
C GLU A 52 -2.40 1.22 -9.97
N ALA A 53 -1.45 2.15 -9.80
CA ALA A 53 -0.29 1.96 -8.94
C ALA A 53 -0.63 1.81 -7.44
N PHE A 54 -1.85 2.16 -7.04
CA PHE A 54 -2.36 2.03 -5.66
C PHE A 54 -3.29 0.83 -5.47
N ASP A 55 -3.60 0.06 -6.53
CA ASP A 55 -4.61 -1.01 -6.44
C ASP A 55 -4.25 -2.13 -5.47
N CYS A 56 -2.97 -2.30 -5.14
CA CYS A 56 -2.52 -3.21 -4.07
C CYS A 56 -3.25 -2.99 -2.74
N LEU A 57 -3.65 -1.75 -2.43
CA LEU A 57 -4.39 -1.39 -1.21
C LEU A 57 -5.84 -1.87 -1.19
N ARG A 58 -6.35 -2.40 -2.31
CA ARG A 58 -7.72 -2.96 -2.43
C ARG A 58 -7.79 -4.45 -2.11
N SER A 59 -6.67 -5.06 -1.78
CA SER A 59 -6.58 -6.50 -1.52
C SER A 59 -7.38 -6.90 -0.28
N THR A 60 -8.23 -7.90 -0.41
CA THR A 60 -9.05 -8.50 0.66
C THR A 60 -8.71 -9.99 0.80
N PRO A 61 -9.13 -10.66 1.89
CA PRO A 61 -8.91 -12.10 2.04
C PRO A 61 -9.43 -12.93 0.85
N ASP A 62 -10.56 -12.52 0.26
CA ASP A 62 -11.20 -13.20 -0.87
C ASP A 62 -10.62 -12.80 -2.24
N ASN A 63 -9.88 -11.69 -2.31
CA ASN A 63 -9.38 -11.14 -3.56
C ASN A 63 -8.05 -10.39 -3.36
N ILE A 64 -6.95 -11.12 -3.55
CA ILE A 64 -5.60 -10.57 -3.44
C ILE A 64 -5.17 -9.99 -4.78
N ILE A 65 -4.78 -8.71 -4.79
CA ILE A 65 -4.25 -8.05 -5.99
C ILE A 65 -2.77 -8.44 -6.15
N PRO A 66 -2.34 -8.88 -7.35
CA PRO A 66 -0.99 -9.43 -7.56
C PRO A 66 0.15 -8.40 -7.47
N GLN A 67 -0.17 -7.11 -7.32
CA GLN A 67 0.81 -6.02 -7.18
C GLN A 67 1.40 -5.97 -5.75
N ARG A 68 2.05 -7.05 -5.32
CA ARG A 68 2.67 -7.15 -3.99
C ARG A 68 4.13 -7.59 -4.08
N PRO A 69 5.01 -7.09 -3.20
CA PRO A 69 6.35 -7.64 -3.03
C PRO A 69 6.28 -9.10 -2.54
N LEU A 70 7.36 -9.85 -2.70
CA LEU A 70 7.42 -11.23 -2.22
C LEU A 70 7.33 -11.28 -0.68
N ALA A 71 6.82 -12.38 -0.15
CA ALA A 71 6.71 -12.64 1.28
C ALA A 71 8.04 -12.40 2.02
N GLU A 72 9.11 -12.98 1.48
CA GLU A 72 10.46 -12.90 2.01
C GLU A 72 11.00 -11.47 2.03
N ASP A 73 10.68 -10.66 1.01
CA ASP A 73 11.06 -9.25 0.93
C ASP A 73 10.31 -8.38 1.96
N LEU A 74 9.12 -8.83 2.39
CA LEU A 74 8.27 -8.12 3.35
C LEU A 74 8.50 -8.53 4.80
N ALA A 75 9.18 -9.65 5.07
CA ALA A 75 9.27 -10.22 6.42
C ALA A 75 9.82 -9.20 7.45
N LEU A 76 10.92 -8.52 7.10
CA LEU A 76 11.51 -7.47 7.95
C LEU A 76 10.55 -6.30 8.20
N LEU A 77 9.83 -5.87 7.16
CA LEU A 77 8.86 -4.77 7.26
C LEU A 77 7.64 -5.17 8.08
N GLN A 78 7.21 -6.42 8.00
CA GLN A 78 6.12 -6.96 8.82
C GLN A 78 6.52 -6.97 10.30
N GLU A 79 7.69 -7.51 10.65
CA GLU A 79 8.17 -7.52 12.03
C GLU A 79 8.27 -6.10 12.61
N ALA A 80 8.81 -5.16 11.84
CA ALA A 80 8.85 -3.75 12.23
C ALA A 80 7.43 -3.18 12.44
N SER A 81 6.48 -3.50 11.57
CA SER A 81 5.08 -3.07 11.70
C SER A 81 4.44 -3.61 12.99
N ASP A 82 4.69 -4.88 13.32
CA ASP A 82 4.15 -5.53 14.51
C ASP A 82 4.69 -4.89 15.80
N ILE A 83 5.99 -4.58 15.83
CA ILE A 83 6.63 -3.87 16.94
C ILE A 83 6.00 -2.48 17.11
N LEU A 84 5.91 -1.70 16.03
CA LEU A 84 5.37 -0.33 16.08
C LEU A 84 3.90 -0.31 16.49
N THR A 85 3.12 -1.28 16.03
CA THR A 85 1.71 -1.45 16.40
C THR A 85 1.59 -1.82 17.88
N LYS A 86 2.40 -2.76 18.37
CA LYS A 86 2.44 -3.17 19.79
C LYS A 86 2.81 -2.01 20.71
N LEU A 87 3.71 -1.13 20.27
CA LEU A 87 4.10 0.08 20.99
C LEU A 87 3.05 1.20 20.91
N GLY A 88 1.99 1.04 20.12
CA GLY A 88 0.94 2.05 19.93
C GLY A 88 1.38 3.28 19.13
N VAL A 89 2.51 3.18 18.41
CA VAL A 89 3.06 4.29 17.59
C VAL A 89 2.29 4.45 16.28
N VAL A 90 1.73 3.36 15.77
CA VAL A 90 0.99 3.30 14.51
C VAL A 90 -0.27 2.46 14.64
N GLY A 91 -1.26 2.73 13.77
CA GLY A 91 -2.45 1.89 13.64
C GLY A 91 -2.14 0.51 13.03
N VAL A 92 -3.08 -0.40 13.16
CA VAL A 92 -3.02 -1.73 12.52
C VAL A 92 -3.08 -1.61 10.99
N SER A 93 -2.40 -2.51 10.29
CA SER A 93 -2.58 -2.68 8.84
C SER A 93 -4.02 -3.08 8.54
N GLN A 94 -4.63 -2.44 7.55
CA GLN A 94 -6.00 -2.72 7.09
C GLN A 94 -6.05 -3.45 5.74
N VAL A 95 -4.91 -3.66 5.08
CA VAL A 95 -4.82 -4.31 3.77
C VAL A 95 -4.39 -5.76 3.94
N CYS A 96 -5.08 -6.69 3.28
CA CYS A 96 -4.67 -8.09 3.22
C CYS A 96 -3.60 -8.29 2.14
N ASP A 97 -2.48 -8.91 2.47
CA ASP A 97 -1.40 -9.21 1.53
C ASP A 97 -1.18 -10.70 1.33
N GLY A 98 -2.08 -11.56 1.82
CA GLY A 98 -2.12 -13.00 1.52
C GLY A 98 -1.01 -13.83 2.17
N GLU A 99 -0.35 -13.33 3.22
CA GLU A 99 0.75 -14.03 3.90
C GLU A 99 0.31 -14.75 5.18
N PRO A 100 0.87 -15.96 5.49
CA PRO A 100 0.48 -16.78 6.65
C PRO A 100 0.63 -16.09 8.01
N ALA A 101 1.53 -15.10 8.13
CA ALA A 101 1.64 -14.24 9.31
C ALA A 101 0.32 -13.48 9.63
N ARG A 102 -0.68 -13.58 8.74
CA ARG A 102 -1.99 -12.97 8.84
C ARG A 102 -3.16 -13.96 8.69
N GLU A 103 -2.91 -15.28 8.61
CA GLU A 103 -3.98 -16.29 8.74
C GLU A 103 -4.41 -16.46 10.22
N GLU A 104 -3.55 -16.10 11.19
CA GLU A 104 -3.89 -15.99 12.62
C GLU A 104 -3.51 -14.62 13.20
N GLY A 105 -3.81 -13.55 12.47
CA GLY A 105 -3.66 -12.20 13.02
C GLY A 105 -4.79 -11.84 13.96
N ARG A 106 -4.73 -12.18 15.26
CA ARG A 106 -5.49 -11.57 16.39
C ARG A 106 -6.99 -11.19 16.20
N PHE A 107 -7.66 -11.73 15.20
CA PHE A 107 -9.07 -11.58 14.86
C PHE A 107 -9.73 -12.96 14.70
N ALA A 108 -9.19 -13.97 15.38
CA ALA A 108 -9.96 -15.16 15.75
C ALA A 108 -10.84 -14.80 16.94
N SER A 109 -12.00 -14.23 16.65
CA SER A 109 -13.20 -14.30 17.49
C SER A 109 -14.41 -14.44 16.59
#